data_AF-X0SUW9-F1
#
_entry.id   AF-X0SUW9-F1
#
_cell.length_a   1.000
_cell.length_b   1.000
_cell.length_c   1.000
_cell.angle_alpha   90.00
_cell.angle_beta   90.00
_cell.angle_gamma   90.00
#
_symmetry.space_group_name_H-M   'P 1'
#
loop_
_entity.id
_entity.type
_entity.pdbx_description
1 polymer ?
#
loop_
_entity_poly.entity_id
_entity_poly.type
_entity_poly.pdbx_seq_one_letter_code
_entity_poly.pdbx_strand_id
1 'polypeptide(L)'
;IDLKFGWGIVEPYMNWQLILYALGLLPETDAIRIQLHICQPRAPHIDGPWRTWVLSVKELNDLNYGAAYAATQVMSTDPQLCTGSHCRYCSALFDCPAAQKAGMGFMEVSQRAVVMGQSPVQLGYNLTVLTRAYEMIKHLKTATEQSILTTINNGGAIPGWDRTNNMGRLSWNDGVKEAVRAAADMYGKQVDKDPDLKTPTQAIVGGMPEELIKQYASRKPGKAKLVPTDLIKLQHMLKENRDDS
;
A
#
# COMPACT_ATOMS: atom_id res chain seq x y z
N ILE A 1 -18.01 -0.11 19.87
CA ILE A 1 -18.22 -0.22 18.39
C ILE A 1 -17.14 0.63 17.73
N ASP A 2 -16.54 0.18 16.63
CA ASP A 2 -15.53 0.93 15.87
C ASP A 2 -15.86 0.92 14.37
N LEU A 3 -15.93 2.12 13.78
CA LEU A 3 -16.31 2.34 12.39
C LEU A 3 -15.06 2.50 11.52
N LYS A 4 -14.91 1.65 10.51
CA LYS A 4 -13.77 1.64 9.58
C LYS A 4 -14.20 1.98 8.16
N PHE A 5 -13.44 2.85 7.50
CA PHE A 5 -13.68 3.25 6.10
C PHE A 5 -12.60 2.79 5.13
N GLY A 6 -11.60 2.06 5.62
CA GLY A 6 -10.58 1.44 4.77
C GLY A 6 -11.15 0.28 3.95
N TRP A 7 -10.49 -0.03 2.84
CA TRP A 7 -10.82 -1.17 1.97
C TRP A 7 -10.22 -2.50 2.44
N GLY A 8 -9.15 -2.44 3.25
CA GLY A 8 -8.56 -3.63 3.85
C GLY A 8 -9.44 -4.14 4.98
N ILE A 9 -9.80 -5.42 4.94
CA ILE A 9 -10.67 -6.06 5.93
C ILE A 9 -10.08 -5.93 7.34
N VAL A 10 -10.89 -5.45 8.29
CA VAL A 10 -10.57 -5.36 9.72
C VAL A 10 -11.51 -6.26 10.51
N GLU A 11 -10.97 -7.30 11.13
CA GLU A 11 -11.76 -8.23 11.95
C GLU A 11 -11.95 -7.71 13.39
N PRO A 12 -13.10 -7.99 14.03
CA PRO A 12 -13.31 -7.68 15.44
C PRO A 12 -12.57 -8.66 16.36
N TYR A 13 -12.38 -9.91 15.94
CA TYR A 13 -11.70 -10.94 16.74
C TYR A 13 -10.24 -10.58 16.98
N MET A 14 -9.80 -10.64 18.24
CA MET A 14 -8.43 -10.29 18.67
C MET A 14 -7.96 -8.92 18.19
N ASN A 15 -8.90 -7.98 18.05
CA ASN A 15 -8.60 -6.61 17.65
C ASN A 15 -8.18 -5.78 18.87
N TRP A 16 -6.88 -5.49 18.98
CA TRP A 16 -6.33 -4.75 20.12
C TRP A 16 -6.94 -3.36 20.32
N GLN A 17 -7.36 -2.67 19.25
CA GLN A 17 -8.04 -1.38 19.40
C GLN A 17 -9.37 -1.52 20.13
N LEU A 18 -10.19 -2.51 19.75
CA LEU A 18 -11.45 -2.80 20.43
C LEU A 18 -11.25 -3.34 21.85
N ILE A 19 -10.24 -4.19 22.07
CA ILE A 19 -9.88 -4.71 23.39
C ILE A 19 -9.53 -3.57 24.33
N LEU A 20 -8.67 -2.63 23.91
CA LEU A 20 -8.25 -1.49 24.73
C LEU A 20 -9.43 -0.56 25.06
N TYR A 21 -10.36 -0.34 24.12
CA TYR A 21 -11.58 0.40 24.41
C TYR A 21 -12.44 -0.29 25.46
N ALA A 22 -12.62 -1.60 25.37
CA ALA A 22 -13.37 -2.36 26.35
C ALA A 22 -12.70 -2.39 27.73
N LEU A 23 -11.37 -2.51 27.78
CA LEU A 23 -10.60 -2.43 29.02
C LEU A 23 -10.76 -1.06 29.70
N GLY A 24 -10.75 0.03 28.93
CA GLY A 24 -10.95 1.37 29.46
C GLY A 24 -12.35 1.60 30.06
N LEU A 25 -13.36 0.92 29.55
CA LEU A 25 -14.75 1.02 30.03
C LEU A 25 -15.08 0.02 31.14
N LEU A 26 -14.18 -0.93 31.43
CA LEU A 26 -14.45 -2.00 32.39
C LEU A 26 -14.76 -1.48 33.82
N PRO A 27 -14.11 -0.42 34.34
CA PRO A 27 -14.45 0.13 35.65
C PRO A 27 -15.85 0.76 35.73
N GLU A 28 -16.48 1.05 34.58
CA GLU A 28 -17.76 1.75 34.49
C GLU A 28 -18.94 0.80 34.29
N THR A 29 -18.74 -0.53 34.38
CA THR A 29 -19.77 -1.51 34.05
C THR A 29 -19.74 -2.77 34.92
N ASP A 30 -20.92 -3.26 35.28
CA ASP A 30 -21.11 -4.58 35.93
C ASP A 30 -21.37 -5.71 34.91
N ALA A 31 -21.08 -5.46 33.62
CA ALA A 31 -21.31 -6.42 32.56
C ALA A 31 -20.47 -7.70 32.76
N ILE A 32 -21.06 -8.86 32.51
CA ILE A 32 -20.34 -10.16 32.52
C ILE A 32 -19.79 -10.55 31.15
N ARG A 33 -20.32 -9.94 30.07
CA ARG A 33 -19.94 -10.16 28.68
C ARG A 33 -19.89 -8.84 27.93
N ILE A 34 -18.92 -8.74 27.03
CA ILE A 34 -18.69 -7.57 26.19
C ILE A 34 -18.83 -7.98 24.72
N GLN A 35 -19.48 -7.13 23.92
CA GLN A 35 -19.58 -7.27 22.47
C GLN A 35 -18.74 -6.20 21.79
N LEU A 36 -17.77 -6.66 20.99
CA LEU A 36 -16.84 -5.83 20.25
C LEU A 36 -17.25 -5.84 18.77
N HIS A 37 -17.62 -4.68 18.25
CA HIS A 37 -18.15 -4.56 16.89
C HIS A 37 -17.22 -3.76 15.99
N ILE A 38 -16.96 -4.30 14.79
CA ILE A 38 -16.46 -3.54 13.64
C ILE A 38 -17.61 -3.30 12.67
N CYS A 39 -17.81 -2.04 12.28
CA CYS A 39 -18.63 -1.68 11.13
C CYS A 39 -17.70 -1.20 10.00
N GLN A 40 -17.72 -1.86 8.85
CA GLN A 40 -16.85 -1.57 7.71
C GLN A 40 -17.61 -1.62 6.37
N PRO A 41 -18.39 -0.58 6.01
CA PRO A 41 -19.27 -0.61 4.83
C PRO A 41 -18.56 -0.73 3.47
N ARG A 42 -17.29 -0.35 3.40
CA ARG A 42 -16.53 -0.26 2.13
C ARG A 42 -15.70 -1.51 1.81
N ALA A 43 -15.52 -2.43 2.75
CA ALA A 43 -14.73 -3.64 2.54
C ALA A 43 -15.67 -4.84 2.31
N PRO A 44 -15.70 -5.46 1.11
CA PRO A 44 -16.50 -6.65 0.87
C PRO A 44 -16.04 -7.80 1.78
N HIS A 45 -16.98 -8.37 2.54
CA HIS A 45 -16.74 -9.49 3.45
C HIS A 45 -17.92 -10.45 3.43
N ILE A 46 -17.66 -11.75 3.62
CA ILE A 46 -18.68 -12.80 3.58
C ILE A 46 -19.78 -12.60 4.64
N ASP A 47 -19.38 -12.19 5.84
CA ASP A 47 -20.31 -11.91 6.95
C ASP A 47 -20.93 -10.50 6.91
N GLY A 48 -20.71 -9.77 5.81
CA GLY A 48 -21.21 -8.41 5.65
C GLY A 48 -20.40 -7.34 6.40
N PRO A 49 -20.89 -6.08 6.38
CA PRO A 49 -20.15 -4.93 6.88
C PRO A 49 -20.16 -4.82 8.41
N TRP A 50 -21.05 -5.53 9.10
CA TRP A 50 -21.16 -5.50 10.56
C TRP A 50 -20.72 -6.85 11.14
N ARG A 51 -19.63 -6.85 11.91
CA ARG A 51 -19.07 -8.07 12.49
C ARG A 51 -18.84 -7.89 13.97
N THR A 52 -19.02 -8.98 14.71
CA THR A 52 -19.02 -8.97 16.18
C THR A 52 -18.10 -10.05 16.73
N TRP A 53 -17.33 -9.70 17.74
CA TRP A 53 -16.68 -10.66 18.63
C TRP A 53 -17.22 -10.49 20.04
N VAL A 54 -17.59 -11.59 20.68
CA VAL A 54 -18.12 -11.59 22.05
C VAL A 54 -17.14 -12.33 22.95
N LEU A 55 -16.82 -11.73 24.09
CA LEU A 55 -15.98 -12.32 25.13
C LEU A 55 -16.52 -11.98 26.52
N SER A 56 -16.17 -12.81 27.50
CA SER A 56 -16.43 -12.57 28.91
C SER A 56 -15.47 -11.52 29.47
N VAL A 57 -15.85 -10.89 30.59
CA VAL A 57 -14.94 -10.00 31.32
C VAL A 57 -13.69 -10.74 31.81
N LYS A 58 -13.80 -12.03 32.14
CA LYS A 58 -12.64 -12.85 32.49
C LYS A 58 -11.65 -12.92 31.32
N GLU A 59 -12.12 -13.29 30.13
CA GLU A 59 -11.26 -13.35 28.93
C GLU A 59 -10.66 -11.98 28.58
N LEU A 60 -11.43 -10.90 28.77
CA LEU A 60 -10.93 -9.53 28.56
C LEU A 60 -9.82 -9.17 29.56
N ASN A 61 -9.97 -9.53 30.83
CA ASN A 61 -8.94 -9.34 31.86
C ASN A 61 -7.68 -10.19 31.57
N ASP A 62 -7.85 -11.41 31.06
CA ASP A 62 -6.71 -12.26 30.65
C ASP A 62 -5.88 -11.55 29.55
N LEU A 63 -6.53 -10.83 28.63
CA LEU A 63 -5.87 -10.01 27.60
C LEU A 63 -5.19 -8.75 28.16
N ASN A 64 -5.69 -8.20 29.28
CA ASN A 64 -5.11 -7.04 29.94
C ASN A 64 -3.67 -7.28 30.38
N TYR A 65 -3.35 -8.49 30.87
CA TYR A 65 -1.98 -8.85 31.23
C TYR A 65 -1.03 -8.76 30.03
N GLY A 66 -1.48 -9.19 28.84
CA GLY A 66 -0.72 -9.07 27.61
C GLY A 66 -0.47 -7.60 27.22
N ALA A 67 -1.50 -6.75 27.33
CA ALA A 67 -1.37 -5.32 27.05
C ALA A 67 -0.44 -4.62 28.04
N ALA A 68 -0.57 -4.89 29.34
CA ALA A 68 0.30 -4.34 30.38
C ALA A 68 1.75 -4.79 30.19
N TYR A 69 1.98 -6.07 29.87
CA TYR A 69 3.31 -6.57 29.55
C TYR A 69 3.90 -5.84 28.34
N ALA A 70 3.16 -5.71 27.23
CA ALA A 70 3.62 -4.99 26.06
C ALA A 70 3.96 -3.52 26.38
N ALA A 71 3.15 -2.84 27.20
CA ALA A 71 3.40 -1.46 27.62
C ALA A 71 4.72 -1.35 28.41
N THR A 72 5.00 -2.28 29.33
CA THR A 72 6.27 -2.28 30.08
C THR A 72 7.49 -2.49 29.17
N GLN A 73 7.38 -3.36 28.16
CA GLN A 73 8.47 -3.60 27.21
C GLN A 73 8.78 -2.35 26.38
N VAL A 74 7.77 -1.64 25.90
CA VAL A 74 7.95 -0.42 25.09
C VAL A 74 8.53 0.73 25.91
N MET A 75 8.24 0.78 27.21
CA MET A 75 8.77 1.79 28.14
C MET A 75 10.14 1.43 28.75
N SER A 76 10.70 0.27 28.38
CA SER A 76 12.02 -0.15 28.87
C SER A 76 13.16 0.67 28.23
N THR A 77 14.37 0.52 28.77
CA THR A 77 15.57 1.20 28.24
C THR A 77 16.06 0.65 26.90
N ASP A 78 15.61 -0.55 26.51
CA ASP A 78 15.98 -1.20 25.25
C ASP A 78 14.75 -1.90 24.62
N PRO A 79 13.80 -1.12 24.06
CA PRO A 79 12.59 -1.68 23.49
C PRO A 79 12.90 -2.50 22.25
N GLN A 80 12.42 -3.74 22.23
CA GLN A 80 12.70 -4.67 21.14
C GLN A 80 11.86 -4.36 19.90
N LEU A 81 12.53 -4.22 18.76
CA LEU A 81 11.89 -4.08 17.46
C LEU A 81 11.51 -5.47 16.90
N CYS A 82 10.25 -5.63 16.50
CA CYS A 82 9.77 -6.85 15.86
C CYS A 82 9.15 -6.56 14.49
N THR A 83 9.28 -7.52 13.58
CA THR A 83 8.65 -7.46 12.27
C THR A 83 7.31 -8.19 12.27
N GLY A 84 6.37 -7.72 11.47
CA GLY A 84 5.02 -8.28 11.42
C GLY A 84 4.11 -7.59 10.39
N SER A 85 2.81 -7.83 10.48
CA SER A 85 1.82 -7.22 9.58
C SER A 85 1.78 -5.69 9.70
N HIS A 86 2.12 -5.15 10.87
CA HIS A 86 2.22 -3.71 11.14
C HIS A 86 3.30 -3.02 10.29
N CYS A 87 4.30 -3.76 9.78
CA CYS A 87 5.34 -3.19 8.93
C CYS A 87 4.81 -2.65 7.60
N ARG A 88 3.67 -3.14 7.10
CA ARG A 88 3.13 -2.81 5.77
C ARG A 88 2.95 -1.31 5.51
N TYR A 89 2.58 -0.56 6.55
CA TYR A 89 2.30 0.88 6.48
C TYR A 89 3.20 1.70 7.42
N CYS A 90 4.29 1.10 7.91
CA CYS A 90 5.22 1.77 8.81
C CYS A 90 6.01 2.85 8.04
N SER A 91 5.92 4.10 8.46
CA SER A 91 6.66 5.21 7.85
C SER A 91 8.18 5.09 8.04
N ALA A 92 8.60 4.46 9.13
CA ALA A 92 10.01 4.21 9.45
C ALA A 92 10.54 2.90 8.86
N LEU A 93 9.79 2.22 7.97
CA LEU A 93 10.18 0.89 7.48
C LEU A 93 11.55 0.88 6.79
N PHE A 94 11.86 1.93 6.04
CA PHE A 94 13.12 2.07 5.32
C PHE A 94 14.34 2.04 6.27
N ASP A 95 14.27 2.79 7.38
CA ASP A 95 15.36 2.92 8.34
C ASP A 95 15.28 1.90 9.50
N CYS A 96 14.28 1.01 9.51
CA CYS A 96 14.04 0.10 10.61
C CYS A 96 15.10 -1.05 10.65
N PRO A 97 15.94 -1.13 11.70
CA PRO A 97 16.98 -2.17 11.77
C PRO A 97 16.42 -3.60 11.79
N ALA A 98 15.27 -3.81 12.45
CA ALA A 98 14.60 -5.11 12.48
C ALA A 98 14.05 -5.52 11.11
N ALA A 99 13.52 -4.56 10.33
CA ALA A 99 13.05 -4.83 8.97
C ALA A 99 14.22 -5.16 8.04
N GLN A 100 15.32 -4.41 8.12
CA GLN A 100 16.55 -4.69 7.36
C GLN A 100 17.12 -6.06 7.70
N LYS A 101 17.24 -6.39 9.00
CA LYS A 101 17.71 -7.70 9.46
C LYS A 101 16.81 -8.84 9.01
N ALA A 102 15.48 -8.67 9.10
CA ALA A 102 14.53 -9.67 8.63
C ALA A 102 14.61 -9.85 7.10
N GLY A 103 14.69 -8.76 6.34
CA GLY A 103 14.88 -8.79 4.89
C GLY A 103 16.12 -9.59 4.48
N MET A 104 17.26 -9.33 5.14
CA MET A 104 18.49 -10.09 4.93
C MET A 104 18.36 -11.57 5.29
N GLY A 105 17.78 -11.89 6.45
CA GLY A 105 17.53 -13.28 6.86
C GLY A 105 16.60 -14.03 5.90
N PHE A 106 15.66 -13.33 5.25
CA PHE A 106 14.80 -13.91 4.23
C PHE A 106 15.50 -14.13 2.88
N MET A 107 16.52 -13.33 2.53
CA MET A 107 17.42 -13.63 1.42
C MET A 107 18.25 -14.89 1.68
N GLU A 108 18.59 -15.19 2.94
CA GLU A 108 19.24 -16.45 3.30
C GLU A 108 18.28 -17.65 3.13
N VAL A 109 16.99 -17.48 3.43
CA VAL A 109 15.97 -18.53 3.19
C VAL A 109 15.91 -18.91 1.71
N SER A 110 16.05 -17.97 0.78
CA SER A 110 16.08 -18.30 -0.66
C SER A 110 17.35 -19.00 -1.13
N GLN A 111 18.42 -18.97 -0.32
CA GLN A 111 19.68 -19.68 -0.58
C GLN A 111 19.70 -21.11 0.00
N ARG A 112 18.71 -21.49 0.82
CA ARG A 112 18.64 -22.84 1.39
C ARG A 112 18.34 -23.87 0.31
N ALA A 113 19.09 -24.98 0.32
CA ALA A 113 18.83 -26.10 -0.56
C ALA A 113 17.41 -26.63 -0.35
N VAL A 114 16.66 -26.79 -1.45
CA VAL A 114 15.33 -27.40 -1.42
C VAL A 114 15.51 -28.89 -1.09
N VAL A 115 15.10 -29.28 0.12
CA VAL A 115 15.08 -30.70 0.52
C VAL A 115 14.02 -31.42 -0.30
N MET A 116 14.41 -32.46 -1.05
CA MET A 116 13.47 -33.32 -1.79
C MET A 116 12.72 -34.24 -0.83
N GLY A 117 11.43 -34.49 -1.09
CA GLY A 117 10.62 -35.41 -0.28
C GLY A 117 9.99 -34.80 0.98
N GLN A 118 9.56 -33.54 0.93
CA GLN A 118 8.89 -32.87 2.05
C GLN A 118 7.50 -33.47 2.30
N SER A 119 7.15 -33.67 3.58
CA SER A 119 5.80 -34.05 3.98
C SER A 119 4.80 -32.91 3.74
N PRO A 120 3.48 -33.18 3.65
CA PRO A 120 2.47 -32.13 3.49
C PRO A 120 2.55 -31.00 4.54
N VAL A 121 2.87 -31.34 5.79
CA VAL A 121 3.03 -30.36 6.88
C VAL A 121 4.26 -29.48 6.66
N GLN A 122 5.37 -30.07 6.22
CA GLN A 122 6.60 -29.34 5.91
C GLN A 122 6.42 -28.39 4.71
N LEU A 123 5.66 -28.81 3.69
CA LEU A 123 5.29 -27.96 2.56
C LEU A 123 4.48 -26.75 3.01
N GLY A 124 3.47 -26.95 3.88
CA GLY A 124 2.66 -25.86 4.44
C GLY A 124 3.48 -24.86 5.26
N TYR A 125 4.38 -25.37 6.10
CA TYR A 125 5.32 -24.51 6.86
C TYR A 125 6.25 -23.73 5.93
N ASN A 126 6.84 -24.39 4.93
CA ASN A 126 7.75 -23.74 3.99
C ASN A 126 7.07 -22.64 3.18
N LEU A 127 5.84 -22.90 2.69
CA LEU A 127 5.07 -21.86 2.01
C LEU A 127 4.79 -20.68 2.94
N THR A 128 4.48 -20.92 4.21
CA THR A 128 4.25 -19.86 5.21
C THR A 128 5.50 -18.97 5.39
N VAL A 129 6.68 -19.58 5.50
CA VAL A 129 7.95 -18.85 5.63
C VAL A 129 8.25 -18.07 4.35
N LEU A 130 8.11 -18.69 3.18
CA LEU A 130 8.35 -18.05 1.88
C LEU A 130 7.39 -16.89 1.61
N THR A 131 6.11 -17.02 1.97
CA THR A 131 5.13 -15.94 1.84
C THR A 131 5.48 -14.76 2.74
N ARG A 132 5.90 -15.00 3.98
CA ARG A 132 6.37 -13.93 4.89
C ARG A 132 7.61 -13.24 4.35
N ALA A 133 8.57 -14.01 3.85
CA ALA A 133 9.78 -13.50 3.21
C ALA A 133 9.44 -12.59 2.02
N TYR A 134 8.59 -13.08 1.11
CA TYR A 134 8.16 -12.37 -0.09
C TYR A 134 7.50 -11.02 0.24
N GLU A 135 6.53 -11.01 1.16
CA GLU A 135 5.83 -9.78 1.52
C GLU A 135 6.77 -8.76 2.20
N MET A 136 7.71 -9.21 3.04
CA MET A 136 8.71 -8.30 3.63
C MET A 136 9.63 -7.69 2.57
N ILE A 137 10.17 -8.51 1.66
CA ILE A 137 11.03 -8.03 0.56
C ILE A 137 10.27 -7.04 -0.32
N LYS A 138 9.00 -7.33 -0.63
CA LYS A 138 8.12 -6.45 -1.40
C LYS A 138 7.87 -5.12 -0.69
N HIS A 139 7.63 -5.13 0.63
CA HIS A 139 7.48 -3.90 1.41
C HIS A 139 8.78 -3.08 1.44
N LEU A 140 9.93 -3.73 1.67
CA LEU A 140 11.24 -3.06 1.63
C LEU A 140 11.52 -2.45 0.27
N LYS A 141 11.28 -3.19 -0.83
CA LYS A 141 11.40 -2.66 -2.19
C LYS A 141 10.54 -1.40 -2.38
N THR A 142 9.28 -1.45 -1.96
CA THR A 142 8.35 -0.33 -2.10
C THR A 142 8.83 0.89 -1.30
N ALA A 143 9.30 0.68 -0.07
CA ALA A 143 9.84 1.75 0.78
C ALA A 143 11.11 2.37 0.17
N THR A 144 12.02 1.54 -0.37
CA THR A 144 13.22 2.01 -1.06
C THR A 144 12.88 2.82 -2.31
N GLU A 145 11.93 2.37 -3.13
CA GLU A 145 11.48 3.13 -4.31
C GLU A 145 10.89 4.49 -3.93
N GLN A 146 10.11 4.55 -2.84
CA GLN A 146 9.57 5.81 -2.32
C GLN A 146 10.66 6.75 -1.82
N SER A 147 11.66 6.21 -1.12
CA SER A 147 12.80 6.97 -0.63
C SER A 147 13.62 7.56 -1.79
N ILE A 148 13.98 6.75 -2.79
CA ILE A 148 14.67 7.20 -4.01
C ILE A 148 13.87 8.29 -4.74
N LEU A 149 12.56 8.10 -4.94
CA LEU A 149 11.72 9.12 -5.57
C LEU A 149 11.70 10.43 -4.78
N THR A 150 11.67 10.34 -3.45
CA THR A 150 11.70 11.53 -2.57
C THR A 150 13.02 12.28 -2.72
N THR A 151 14.15 11.58 -2.72
CA THR A 151 15.47 12.18 -2.95
C THR A 151 15.55 12.88 -4.31
N ILE A 152 15.12 12.21 -5.39
CA ILE A 152 15.12 12.79 -6.73
C ILE A 152 14.19 14.01 -6.82
N ASN A 153 13.01 13.94 -6.20
CA ASN A 153 12.06 15.06 -6.17
C ASN A 153 12.61 16.28 -5.43
N ASN A 154 13.48 16.08 -4.43
CA ASN A 154 14.13 17.13 -3.67
C ASN A 154 15.42 17.64 -4.35
N GLY A 155 15.71 17.22 -5.58
CA GLY A 155 16.87 17.65 -6.37
C GLY A 155 18.14 16.84 -6.15
N GLY A 156 18.09 15.76 -5.35
CA GLY A 156 19.20 14.83 -5.21
C GLY A 156 19.32 13.87 -6.41
N ALA A 157 20.52 13.35 -6.66
CA ALA A 157 20.74 12.30 -7.65
C ALA A 157 20.93 10.94 -6.96
N ILE A 158 20.36 9.88 -7.53
CA ILE A 158 20.60 8.50 -7.09
C ILE A 158 21.29 7.74 -8.24
N PRO A 159 22.57 7.37 -8.10
CA PRO A 159 23.28 6.64 -9.14
C PRO A 159 22.51 5.39 -9.59
N GLY A 160 22.27 5.31 -10.89
CA GLY A 160 21.62 4.16 -11.55
C GLY A 160 20.11 4.17 -11.56
N TRP A 161 19.47 5.20 -11.00
CA TRP A 161 18.03 5.36 -11.01
C TRP A 161 17.63 6.77 -11.42
N ASP A 162 16.84 6.87 -12.48
CA ASP A 162 16.21 8.10 -12.93
C ASP A 162 14.70 8.07 -12.67
N ARG A 163 14.11 9.26 -12.57
CA ARG A 163 12.65 9.43 -12.53
C ARG A 163 12.14 9.69 -13.95
N THR A 164 11.24 8.82 -14.40
CA THR A 164 10.38 9.11 -15.55
C THR A 164 8.94 9.32 -15.10
N ASN A 165 8.16 10.05 -15.87
CA ASN A 165 6.72 10.10 -15.69
C ASN A 165 6.09 9.22 -16.76
N ASN A 166 5.20 8.30 -16.37
CA ASN A 166 4.40 7.62 -17.38
C ASN A 166 3.58 8.64 -18.18
N MET A 167 3.32 8.37 -19.45
CA MET A 167 2.35 9.17 -20.21
C MET A 167 0.97 8.99 -19.58
N GLY A 168 0.35 10.07 -19.11
CA GLY A 168 -1.00 9.99 -18.59
C GLY A 168 -2.02 9.63 -19.67
N ARG A 169 -3.21 9.26 -19.21
CA ARG A 169 -4.35 9.06 -20.10
C ARG A 169 -4.68 10.38 -20.80
N LEU A 170 -5.12 10.28 -22.05
CA LEU A 170 -5.63 11.44 -22.78
C LEU A 170 -6.90 11.92 -22.07
N SER A 171 -6.90 13.16 -21.62
CA SER A 171 -7.99 13.79 -20.88
C SER A 171 -8.39 15.11 -21.55
N TRP A 172 -9.68 15.46 -21.48
CA TRP A 172 -10.15 16.77 -21.90
C TRP A 172 -9.44 17.88 -21.10
N ASN A 173 -9.08 18.96 -21.80
CA ASN A 173 -8.60 20.17 -21.16
C ASN A 173 -9.72 20.82 -20.34
N ASP A 174 -9.36 21.63 -19.35
CA ASP A 174 -10.35 22.28 -18.50
C ASP A 174 -11.18 23.28 -19.31
N GLY A 175 -12.50 23.28 -19.15
CA GLY A 175 -13.41 24.22 -19.81
C GLY A 175 -13.81 23.90 -21.27
N VAL A 176 -13.33 22.80 -21.86
CA VAL A 176 -13.60 22.50 -23.29
C VAL A 176 -14.90 21.75 -23.58
N LYS A 177 -15.69 21.41 -22.55
CA LYS A 177 -16.82 20.49 -22.70
C LYS A 177 -17.85 20.96 -23.74
N GLU A 178 -18.25 22.22 -23.67
CA GLU A 178 -19.21 22.80 -24.61
C GLU A 178 -18.64 22.91 -26.03
N ALA A 179 -17.35 23.24 -26.17
CA ALA A 179 -16.68 23.27 -27.47
C ALA A 179 -16.62 21.88 -28.11
N VAL A 180 -16.38 20.83 -27.32
CA VAL A 180 -16.40 19.43 -27.78
C VAL A 180 -17.79 18.99 -28.22
N ARG A 181 -18.85 19.41 -27.52
CA ARG A 181 -20.24 19.15 -27.93
C ARG A 181 -20.59 19.83 -29.24
N ALA A 182 -20.33 21.13 -29.34
CA ALA A 182 -20.58 21.89 -30.56
C ALA A 182 -19.83 21.29 -31.77
N ALA A 183 -18.58 20.88 -31.57
CA ALA A 183 -17.81 20.23 -32.61
C ALA A 183 -18.40 18.86 -32.97
N ALA A 184 -18.84 18.06 -31.99
CA ALA A 184 -19.48 16.78 -32.26
C ALA A 184 -20.80 16.91 -33.05
N ASP A 185 -21.59 17.94 -32.75
CA ASP A 185 -22.83 18.25 -33.47
C ASP A 185 -22.56 18.58 -34.94
N MET A 186 -21.50 19.35 -35.24
CA MET A 186 -21.08 19.64 -36.61
C MET A 186 -20.74 18.37 -37.41
N TYR A 187 -20.25 17.32 -36.75
CA TYR A 187 -19.93 16.03 -37.36
C TYR A 187 -21.07 15.00 -37.22
N GLY A 188 -22.22 15.39 -36.66
CA GLY A 188 -23.35 14.49 -36.41
C GLY A 188 -23.02 13.32 -35.49
N LYS A 189 -22.11 13.51 -34.53
CA LYS A 189 -21.66 12.46 -33.59
C LYS A 189 -22.15 12.74 -32.17
N GLN A 190 -22.54 11.68 -31.45
CA GLN A 190 -22.93 11.79 -30.04
C GLN A 190 -21.73 11.52 -29.13
N VAL A 191 -21.32 12.54 -28.37
CA VAL A 191 -20.17 12.47 -27.45
C VAL A 191 -20.55 12.47 -25.97
N ASP A 192 -21.82 12.59 -25.61
CA ASP A 192 -22.24 12.52 -24.21
C ASP A 192 -22.27 11.09 -23.66
N LYS A 193 -21.99 10.98 -22.35
CA LYS A 193 -22.13 9.82 -21.48
C LYS A 193 -22.58 10.32 -20.10
N ASP A 194 -23.88 10.30 -19.85
CA ASP A 194 -24.51 10.82 -18.63
C ASP A 194 -23.70 10.49 -17.35
N PRO A 195 -23.29 11.48 -16.53
CA PRO A 195 -23.55 12.94 -16.64
C PRO A 195 -22.45 13.75 -17.37
N ASP A 196 -21.48 13.09 -18.00
CA ASP A 196 -20.28 13.72 -18.55
C ASP A 196 -20.11 13.46 -20.07
N LEU A 197 -18.97 13.85 -20.62
CA LEU A 197 -18.55 13.48 -21.96
C LEU A 197 -17.90 12.09 -21.96
N LYS A 198 -18.07 11.37 -23.08
CA LYS A 198 -17.19 10.27 -23.47
C LYS A 198 -15.73 10.74 -23.38
N THR A 199 -14.83 9.86 -22.96
CA THR A 199 -13.40 10.20 -22.91
C THR A 199 -12.88 10.53 -24.32
N PRO A 200 -11.78 11.29 -24.47
CA PRO A 200 -11.21 11.58 -25.79
C PRO A 200 -11.02 10.33 -26.66
N THR A 201 -10.54 9.23 -26.06
CA THR A 201 -10.38 7.95 -26.76
C THR A 201 -11.72 7.34 -27.19
N GLN A 202 -12.75 7.43 -26.36
CA GLN A 202 -14.10 6.96 -26.72
C GLN A 202 -14.75 7.82 -27.81
N ALA A 203 -14.48 9.12 -27.84
CA ALA A 203 -14.94 10.02 -28.90
C ALA A 203 -14.30 9.67 -30.25
N ILE A 204 -13.00 9.36 -30.28
CA ILE A 204 -12.29 8.88 -31.48
C ILE A 204 -12.91 7.56 -31.98
N VAL A 205 -13.13 6.59 -31.10
CA VAL A 205 -13.80 5.33 -31.44
C VAL A 205 -15.24 5.57 -31.94
N GLY A 206 -15.91 6.60 -31.42
CA GLY A 206 -17.23 7.07 -31.88
C GLY A 206 -17.22 7.80 -33.23
N GLY A 207 -16.06 7.95 -33.87
CA GLY A 207 -15.91 8.54 -35.20
C GLY A 207 -15.62 10.05 -35.19
N MET A 208 -15.19 10.63 -34.07
CA MET A 208 -14.63 11.99 -34.06
C MET A 208 -13.23 12.00 -34.66
N PRO A 209 -12.87 12.99 -35.51
CA PRO A 209 -11.53 13.09 -36.07
C PRO A 209 -10.45 13.25 -34.99
N GLU A 210 -9.40 12.45 -35.06
CA GLU A 210 -8.33 12.45 -34.05
C GLU A 210 -7.63 13.81 -33.93
N GLU A 211 -7.38 14.50 -35.05
CA GLU A 211 -6.74 15.81 -35.07
C GLU A 211 -7.56 16.90 -34.37
N LEU A 212 -8.89 16.82 -34.46
CA LEU A 212 -9.78 17.72 -33.74
C LEU A 212 -9.73 17.45 -32.23
N ILE A 213 -9.71 16.17 -31.83
CA ILE A 213 -9.64 15.75 -30.43
C ILE A 213 -8.33 16.20 -29.78
N LYS A 214 -7.21 16.18 -30.52
CA LYS A 214 -5.90 16.66 -30.04
C LYS A 214 -5.90 18.15 -29.68
N GLN A 215 -6.80 18.97 -30.23
CA GLN A 215 -6.92 20.40 -29.87
C GLN A 215 -7.58 20.61 -28.50
N TYR A 216 -8.46 19.69 -28.09
CA TYR A 216 -9.23 19.80 -26.85
C TYR A 216 -8.75 18.84 -25.75
N ALA A 217 -7.83 17.94 -26.05
CA ALA A 217 -7.36 16.94 -25.09
C ALA A 217 -5.83 16.91 -25.01
N SER A 218 -5.32 16.79 -23.79
CA SER A 218 -3.89 16.66 -23.51
C SER A 218 -3.60 15.44 -22.64
N ARG A 219 -2.36 14.98 -22.70
CA ARG A 219 -1.85 13.95 -21.78
C ARG A 219 -1.13 14.67 -20.65
N LYS A 220 -1.76 14.72 -19.47
CA LYS A 220 -1.06 15.17 -18.26
C LYS A 220 0.02 14.13 -17.89
N PRO A 221 1.19 14.53 -17.35
CA PRO A 221 2.17 13.57 -16.86
C PRO A 221 1.53 12.61 -15.85
N GLY A 222 1.69 11.31 -16.07
CA GLY A 222 1.21 10.26 -15.18
C GLY A 222 2.09 10.13 -13.94
N LYS A 223 1.79 9.10 -13.12
CA LYS A 223 2.56 8.83 -11.90
C LYS A 223 4.05 8.68 -12.21
N ALA A 224 4.87 9.31 -11.38
CA ALA A 224 6.32 9.14 -11.39
C ALA A 224 6.69 7.67 -11.19
N LYS A 225 7.66 7.19 -11.95
CA LYS A 225 8.19 5.84 -11.91
C LYS A 225 9.71 5.91 -11.96
N LEU A 226 10.37 5.02 -11.22
CA LEU A 226 11.80 4.82 -11.33
C LEU A 226 12.14 3.96 -12.53
N VAL A 227 13.17 4.36 -13.27
CA VAL A 227 13.75 3.61 -14.38
C VAL A 227 15.27 3.50 -14.17
N PRO A 228 15.89 2.38 -14.54
CA PRO A 228 17.34 2.30 -14.56
C PRO A 228 17.92 3.40 -15.45
N THR A 229 18.93 4.12 -14.96
CA THR A 229 19.70 5.02 -15.79
C THR A 229 20.46 4.21 -16.84
N ASP A 230 20.60 4.75 -18.05
CA ASP A 230 21.39 4.15 -19.12
C ASP A 230 22.79 3.77 -18.59
N LEU A 231 23.19 2.51 -18.80
CA LEU A 231 24.45 1.95 -18.29
C LEU A 231 25.67 2.77 -18.73
N ILE A 232 25.61 3.43 -19.89
CA ILE A 232 26.66 4.32 -20.39
C ILE A 232 26.80 5.57 -19.50
N LYS A 233 25.66 6.15 -19.09
CA LYS A 233 25.64 7.30 -18.17
C LYS A 233 26.10 6.91 -16.76
N LEU A 234 25.75 5.71 -16.30
CA LEU A 234 26.22 5.18 -15.02
C LEU A 234 27.75 5.08 -14.96
N GLN A 235 28.36 4.53 -16.01
CA GLN A 235 29.82 4.38 -16.09
C GLN A 235 30.56 5.72 -16.13
N HIS A 236 29.99 6.74 -16.76
CA HIS A 236 30.55 8.10 -16.72
C HIS A 236 30.47 8.72 -15.31
N MET A 237 29.32 8.64 -14.65
CA MET A 237 29.14 9.18 -13.28
C MET A 237 30.02 8.49 -12.23
N LEU A 238 30.28 7.19 -12.38
CA LEU A 238 31.19 6.44 -11.49
C LEU A 238 32.67 6.75 -11.73
N LYS A 239 33.03 7.23 -12.92
CA LYS A 239 34.40 7.71 -13.22
C LYS A 239 34.63 9.10 -12.63
N GLU A 240 33.66 10.01 -12.78
CA GLU A 240 33.76 11.37 -12.25
C GLU A 240 33.89 11.39 -10.71
N ASN A 241 33.18 10.51 -9.98
CA ASN A 241 33.31 10.41 -8.52
C ASN A 241 34.60 9.73 -8.03
N ARG A 242 35.42 9.14 -8.91
CA ARG A 242 36.73 8.58 -8.54
C ARG A 242 37.87 9.59 -8.64
N ASP A 243 37.67 10.67 -9.40
CA ASP A 243 38.69 11.70 -9.60
C ASP A 243 38.62 12.83 -8.56
N ASP A 244 37.55 12.85 -7.74
CA ASP A 244 37.31 13.82 -6.64
C ASP A 244 37.58 13.24 -5.23
N SER A 245 38.20 12.06 -5.12
CA SER A 245 38.58 11.39 -3.86
C SER A 245 40.07 11.05 -3.81
#